data_AF-A0A7W8ILH2-F1
#
_entry.id   AF-A0A7W8ILH2-F1
#
_cell.length_a   1.000
_cell.length_b   1.000
_cell.length_c   1.000
_cell.angle_alpha   90.00
_cell.angle_beta   90.00
_cell.angle_gamma   90.00
#
_symmetry.space_group_name_H-M   'P 1'
#
loop_
_entity.id
_entity.type
_entity.pdbx_description
1 polymer ?
#
loop_
_entity_poly.entity_id
_entity_poly.type
_entity_poly.pdbx_seq_one_letter_code
_entity_poly.pdbx_strand_id
1 'polypeptide(L)'
;MLTSTRTVLSASLLLTTATLTAQQPPMQNPFLGLMTAADKHARAHNAQTPVLSPLDATLLGSNPPVNVAELHKARFKVVPWTTNDPAKMRALIDLRVDGIISDRPDLLQQVVKEEAAAHPSEAVYFKSFDVSAHRGGRGLRPENTLPSFEDGLDHLSTTLETDTGVTADHVSLIWHDQFLNPESCRRVDGAPYTLENRVYTRDISLAEAQSTFICDKLHPQFPDQKNDPALSPVAVAFAKQEHLISPYVPTHAEQLFRFTRFYAGYYRTGAGKSHPEAAARAANAEKVRFNLETKILPLPNDPAGPNPPLVNAHAEPTTNHTVDPQTFVNTLCGAIVRNHMEARAEVQSFDFRTLILVEEQFPKIPTYYLTESPKMLSTEFVPAALRQ
;
A
#
# COMPACT_ATOMS: atom_id res chain seq x y z
N MET A 1 -53.04 -10.28 -80.20
CA MET A 1 -53.42 -11.17 -79.08
C MET A 1 -52.12 -11.75 -78.54
N LEU A 2 -51.64 -11.26 -77.39
CA LEU A 2 -51.62 -11.99 -76.10
C LEU A 2 -50.92 -13.36 -76.26
N THR A 3 -49.76 -13.63 -75.66
CA THR A 3 -49.54 -13.62 -74.21
C THR A 3 -48.07 -13.47 -73.82
N SER A 4 -47.91 -12.93 -72.60
CA SER A 4 -46.69 -12.64 -71.86
C SER A 4 -46.30 -13.84 -70.97
N THR A 5 -45.01 -14.18 -70.92
CA THR A 5 -44.38 -14.84 -69.77
C THR A 5 -42.96 -14.30 -69.59
N ARG A 6 -42.79 -13.39 -68.62
CA ARG A 6 -41.47 -12.98 -68.12
C ARG A 6 -41.18 -13.75 -66.83
N THR A 7 -40.15 -14.59 -66.87
CA THR A 7 -39.53 -15.22 -65.71
C THR A 7 -38.71 -14.16 -64.97
N VAL A 8 -39.00 -13.94 -63.68
CA VAL A 8 -38.21 -13.07 -62.80
C VAL A 8 -37.14 -13.92 -62.13
N LEU A 9 -35.87 -13.70 -62.48
CA LEU A 9 -34.74 -14.13 -61.64
C LEU A 9 -34.54 -13.07 -60.55
N SER A 10 -34.79 -13.44 -59.29
CA SER A 10 -34.39 -12.64 -58.13
C SER A 10 -32.88 -12.82 -57.90
N ALA A 11 -32.12 -11.75 -58.05
CA ALA A 11 -30.73 -11.69 -57.56
C ALA A 11 -30.77 -11.47 -56.04
N SER A 12 -30.37 -12.49 -55.28
CA SER A 12 -30.15 -12.37 -53.83
C SER A 12 -28.88 -11.56 -53.58
N LEU A 13 -29.06 -10.31 -53.17
CA LEU A 13 -28.00 -9.45 -52.68
C LEU A 13 -27.66 -9.91 -51.24
N LEU A 14 -26.54 -10.60 -51.05
CA LEU A 14 -25.98 -10.80 -49.71
C LEU A 14 -25.48 -9.45 -49.19
N LEU A 15 -26.30 -8.77 -48.38
CA LEU A 15 -25.82 -7.72 -47.50
C LEU A 15 -25.04 -8.38 -46.37
N THR A 16 -23.72 -8.29 -46.43
CA THR A 16 -22.86 -8.46 -45.26
C THR A 16 -23.14 -7.30 -44.31
N THR A 17 -23.92 -7.55 -43.26
CA THR A 17 -24.05 -6.63 -42.14
C THR A 17 -22.73 -6.62 -41.38
N ALA A 18 -21.88 -5.66 -41.70
CA ALA A 18 -20.83 -5.24 -40.79
C ALA A 18 -21.52 -4.64 -39.57
N THR A 19 -21.54 -5.40 -38.47
CA THR A 19 -21.88 -4.87 -37.15
C THR A 19 -20.83 -3.83 -36.79
N LEU A 20 -21.15 -2.54 -36.97
CA LEU A 20 -20.48 -1.49 -36.23
C LEU A 20 -20.69 -1.81 -34.76
N THR A 21 -19.66 -2.31 -34.08
CA THR A 21 -19.61 -2.20 -32.63
C THR A 21 -19.63 -0.71 -32.33
N ALA A 22 -20.72 -0.24 -31.74
CA ALA A 22 -20.76 1.09 -31.18
C ALA A 22 -19.58 1.18 -30.19
N GLN A 23 -18.55 1.95 -30.54
CA GLN A 23 -17.54 2.37 -29.59
C GLN A 23 -18.30 3.00 -28.43
N GLN A 24 -18.23 2.37 -27.25
CA GLN A 24 -18.73 3.00 -26.05
C GLN A 24 -18.10 4.40 -25.98
N PRO A 25 -18.86 5.45 -25.64
CA PRO A 25 -18.25 6.76 -25.41
C PRO A 25 -17.09 6.54 -24.43
N PRO A 26 -15.93 7.19 -24.63
CA PRO A 26 -14.79 7.00 -23.76
C PRO A 26 -15.28 7.21 -22.33
N MET A 27 -15.16 6.19 -21.48
CA MET A 27 -15.53 6.32 -20.08
C MET A 27 -14.78 7.54 -19.56
N GLN A 28 -15.52 8.54 -19.09
CA GLN A 28 -14.95 9.66 -18.37
C GLN A 28 -14.12 9.08 -17.23
N ASN A 29 -12.83 9.38 -17.17
CA ASN A 29 -11.92 8.87 -16.15
C ASN A 29 -12.46 9.26 -14.77
N PRO A 30 -13.09 8.33 -14.03
CA PRO A 30 -13.83 8.69 -12.83
C PRO A 30 -12.86 9.09 -11.71
N PHE A 31 -11.60 8.67 -11.80
CA PHE A 31 -10.54 9.03 -10.88
C PHE A 31 -10.04 10.46 -11.09
N LEU A 32 -10.13 11.03 -12.30
CA LEU A 32 -9.82 12.44 -12.50
C LEU A 32 -10.79 13.34 -11.72
N GLY A 33 -12.09 13.01 -11.73
CA GLY A 33 -13.12 13.71 -10.96
C GLY A 33 -12.83 13.67 -9.46
N LEU A 34 -12.57 12.45 -8.95
CA LEU A 34 -12.14 12.23 -7.56
C LEU A 34 -10.93 13.11 -7.19
N MET A 35 -9.83 12.99 -7.95
CA MET A 35 -8.57 13.68 -7.61
C MET A 35 -8.71 15.20 -7.71
N THR A 36 -9.52 15.71 -8.66
CA THR A 36 -9.82 17.14 -8.75
C THR A 36 -10.57 17.64 -7.52
N ALA A 37 -11.54 16.87 -7.03
CA ALA A 37 -12.29 17.21 -5.81
C ALA A 37 -11.38 17.15 -4.56
N ALA A 38 -10.56 16.11 -4.44
CA ALA A 38 -9.59 15.95 -3.36
C ALA A 38 -8.56 17.09 -3.33
N ASP A 39 -7.97 17.44 -4.47
CA ASP A 39 -6.98 18.53 -4.58
C ASP A 39 -7.59 19.92 -4.36
N LYS A 40 -8.89 20.10 -4.66
CA LYS A 40 -9.61 21.30 -4.24
C LYS A 40 -9.72 21.38 -2.71
N HIS A 41 -10.04 20.28 -2.05
CA HIS A 41 -10.11 20.19 -0.59
C HIS A 41 -8.72 20.42 0.04
N ALA A 42 -7.70 19.70 -0.40
CA ALA A 42 -6.33 19.82 0.08
C ALA A 42 -5.82 21.27 0.00
N ARG A 43 -6.01 21.94 -1.15
CA ARG A 43 -5.59 23.34 -1.34
C ARG A 43 -6.34 24.31 -0.43
N ALA A 44 -7.60 24.07 -0.12
CA ALA A 44 -8.35 24.92 0.82
C ALA A 44 -7.73 24.88 2.24
N HIS A 45 -7.00 23.82 2.57
CA HIS A 45 -6.33 23.62 3.85
C HIS A 45 -4.80 23.79 3.79
N ASN A 46 -4.26 24.30 2.67
CA ASN A 46 -2.81 24.41 2.41
C ASN A 46 -2.05 23.07 2.48
N ALA A 47 -2.76 21.96 2.25
CA ALA A 47 -2.17 20.64 2.18
C ALA A 47 -1.51 20.38 0.81
N GLN A 48 -0.65 19.37 0.76
CA GLN A 48 0.00 18.96 -0.48
C GLN A 48 -1.01 18.38 -1.48
N THR A 49 -0.70 18.47 -2.78
CA THR A 49 -1.53 17.83 -3.82
C THR A 49 -1.54 16.31 -3.58
N PRO A 50 -2.73 15.68 -3.49
CA PRO A 50 -2.85 14.26 -3.20
C PRO A 50 -2.37 13.39 -4.36
N VAL A 51 -1.96 12.17 -4.03
CA VAL A 51 -1.53 11.14 -4.97
C VAL A 51 -2.64 10.10 -5.17
N LEU A 52 -2.87 9.66 -6.40
CA LEU A 52 -3.75 8.53 -6.66
C LEU A 52 -2.96 7.23 -6.48
N SER A 53 -3.48 6.30 -5.67
CA SER A 53 -2.88 4.98 -5.45
C SER A 53 -3.85 3.86 -5.86
N PRO A 54 -3.90 3.50 -7.15
CA PRO A 54 -4.92 2.57 -7.67
C PRO A 54 -4.47 1.10 -7.67
N LEU A 55 -5.43 0.17 -7.61
CA LEU A 55 -5.19 -1.24 -7.89
C LEU A 55 -4.67 -1.42 -9.32
N ASP A 56 -3.59 -2.18 -9.51
CA ASP A 56 -2.91 -2.34 -10.81
C ASP A 56 -3.82 -2.81 -11.96
N ALA A 57 -4.82 -3.65 -11.64
CA ALA A 57 -5.81 -4.14 -12.59
C ALA A 57 -6.68 -3.02 -13.19
N THR A 58 -6.80 -1.87 -12.52
CA THR A 58 -7.52 -0.70 -13.05
C THR A 58 -6.71 0.09 -14.09
N LEU A 59 -5.42 -0.22 -14.25
CA LEU A 59 -4.53 0.34 -15.28
C LEU A 59 -4.26 -0.65 -16.40
N LEU A 60 -4.14 -1.95 -16.07
CA LEU A 60 -3.75 -3.00 -17.00
C LEU A 60 -4.93 -3.85 -17.52
N GLY A 61 -6.16 -3.58 -17.06
CA GLY A 61 -7.36 -4.30 -17.49
C GLY A 61 -7.73 -4.07 -18.96
N SER A 62 -8.68 -4.85 -19.48
CA SER A 62 -9.12 -4.76 -20.89
C SER A 62 -9.81 -3.45 -21.27
N ASN A 63 -10.34 -2.73 -20.29
CA ASN A 63 -10.90 -1.39 -20.43
C ASN A 63 -10.53 -0.58 -19.18
N PRO A 64 -9.27 -0.13 -19.08
CA PRO A 64 -8.74 0.41 -17.83
C PRO A 64 -9.40 1.76 -17.53
N PRO A 65 -10.08 1.91 -16.38
CA PRO A 65 -10.74 3.16 -16.04
C PRO A 65 -9.77 4.27 -15.61
N VAL A 66 -8.50 3.94 -15.31
CA VAL A 66 -7.46 4.92 -14.95
C VAL A 66 -6.68 5.32 -16.20
N ASN A 67 -6.62 6.62 -16.49
CA ASN A 67 -5.76 7.18 -17.53
C ASN A 67 -4.64 8.02 -16.91
N VAL A 68 -3.41 7.48 -16.91
CA VAL A 68 -2.23 8.12 -16.30
C VAL A 68 -1.88 9.44 -16.99
N ALA A 69 -1.92 9.50 -18.32
CA ALA A 69 -1.58 10.71 -19.08
C ALA A 69 -2.55 11.87 -18.78
N GLU A 70 -3.83 11.57 -18.59
CA GLU A 70 -4.84 12.55 -18.22
C GLU A 70 -4.64 13.07 -16.79
N LEU A 71 -4.35 12.18 -15.84
CA LEU A 71 -4.03 12.53 -14.45
C LEU A 71 -2.76 13.38 -14.36
N HIS A 72 -1.72 13.03 -15.12
CA HIS A 72 -0.47 13.79 -15.22
C HIS A 72 -0.68 15.18 -15.82
N LYS A 73 -1.54 15.31 -16.83
CA LYS A 73 -1.94 16.63 -17.38
C LYS A 73 -2.60 17.51 -16.30
N ALA A 74 -3.31 16.90 -15.36
CA ALA A 74 -3.88 17.55 -14.18
C ALA A 74 -2.90 17.66 -12.98
N ARG A 75 -1.63 17.23 -13.15
CA ARG A 75 -0.53 17.24 -12.15
C ARG A 75 -0.70 16.26 -10.99
N PHE A 76 -1.53 15.23 -11.13
CA PHE A 76 -1.62 14.15 -10.16
C PHE A 76 -0.57 13.09 -10.45
N LYS A 77 0.08 12.59 -9.39
CA LYS A 77 0.91 11.39 -9.48
C LYS A 77 0.06 10.14 -9.37
N VAL A 78 0.55 9.04 -9.90
CA VAL A 78 -0.10 7.72 -9.88
C VAL A 78 0.90 6.66 -9.42
N VAL A 79 0.61 6.00 -8.29
CA VAL A 79 1.45 4.95 -7.70
C VAL A 79 0.61 3.70 -7.45
N PRO A 80 0.52 2.75 -8.39
CA PRO A 80 -0.30 1.55 -8.23
C PRO A 80 0.20 0.55 -7.20
N TRP A 81 -0.74 -0.22 -6.66
CA TRP A 81 -0.52 -1.36 -5.76
C TRP A 81 -1.36 -2.58 -6.22
N THR A 82 -1.09 -3.81 -5.80
CA THR A 82 0.25 -4.33 -5.51
C THR A 82 0.67 -5.19 -6.69
N THR A 83 1.80 -4.89 -7.31
CA THR A 83 2.26 -5.60 -8.51
C THR A 83 3.53 -6.38 -8.22
N ASN A 84 3.49 -7.69 -8.41
CA ASN A 84 4.61 -8.61 -8.14
C ASN A 84 5.18 -9.26 -9.42
N ASP A 85 4.50 -9.09 -10.55
CA ASP A 85 4.88 -9.69 -11.84
C ASP A 85 5.76 -8.73 -12.66
N PRO A 86 6.99 -9.12 -13.06
CA PRO A 86 7.90 -8.26 -13.81
C PRO A 86 7.37 -7.76 -15.16
N ALA A 87 6.48 -8.51 -15.84
CA ALA A 87 5.90 -8.06 -17.10
C ALA A 87 4.85 -6.98 -16.86
N LYS A 88 4.01 -7.14 -15.82
CA LYS A 88 3.10 -6.08 -15.37
C LYS A 88 3.83 -4.83 -14.89
N MET A 89 4.94 -4.98 -14.15
CA MET A 89 5.75 -3.84 -13.72
C MET A 89 6.24 -3.01 -14.91
N ARG A 90 6.75 -3.66 -15.97
CA ARG A 90 7.14 -2.98 -17.21
C ARG A 90 5.97 -2.29 -17.89
N ALA A 91 4.83 -2.97 -17.99
CA ALA A 91 3.63 -2.36 -18.58
C ALA A 91 3.17 -1.10 -17.80
N LEU A 92 3.30 -1.09 -16.48
CA LEU A 92 3.01 0.11 -15.66
C LEU A 92 4.04 1.22 -15.90
N ILE A 93 5.32 0.88 -16.01
CA ILE A 93 6.40 1.82 -16.38
C ILE A 93 6.15 2.44 -17.76
N ASP A 94 5.71 1.65 -18.74
CA ASP A 94 5.33 2.11 -20.09
C ASP A 94 4.13 3.08 -20.03
N LEU A 95 3.19 2.86 -19.11
CA LEU A 95 2.08 3.77 -18.82
C LEU A 95 2.52 5.05 -18.08
N ARG A 96 3.80 5.19 -17.73
CA ARG A 96 4.40 6.35 -17.06
C ARG A 96 3.95 6.54 -15.61
N VAL A 97 3.63 5.48 -14.88
CA VAL A 97 3.34 5.62 -13.43
C VAL A 97 4.54 6.20 -12.67
N ASP A 98 4.30 6.88 -11.55
CA ASP A 98 5.33 7.56 -10.76
C ASP A 98 6.07 6.61 -9.79
N GLY A 99 5.53 5.42 -9.58
CA GLY A 99 6.10 4.38 -8.73
C GLY A 99 5.24 3.12 -8.73
N ILE A 100 5.69 2.08 -8.04
CA ILE A 100 4.93 0.83 -7.85
C ILE A 100 5.12 0.35 -6.40
N ILE A 101 4.01 -0.07 -5.78
CA ILE A 101 4.01 -0.79 -4.50
C ILE A 101 4.06 -2.30 -4.81
N SER A 102 5.03 -3.01 -4.23
CA SER A 102 5.28 -4.42 -4.52
C SER A 102 5.64 -5.24 -3.28
N ASP A 103 5.12 -6.46 -3.18
CA ASP A 103 5.59 -7.47 -2.22
C ASP A 103 7.01 -7.95 -2.54
N ARG A 104 7.49 -7.70 -3.77
CA ARG A 104 8.78 -8.12 -4.31
C ARG A 104 9.64 -6.92 -4.68
N PRO A 105 10.12 -6.14 -3.68
CA PRO A 105 10.97 -4.98 -3.93
C PRO A 105 12.27 -5.37 -4.66
N ASP A 106 12.77 -6.60 -4.47
CA ASP A 106 13.89 -7.16 -5.20
C ASP A 106 13.65 -7.20 -6.72
N LEU A 107 12.50 -7.72 -7.15
CA LEU A 107 12.12 -7.80 -8.55
C LEU A 107 11.81 -6.42 -9.11
N LEU A 108 11.10 -5.57 -8.37
CA LEU A 108 10.80 -4.22 -8.81
C LEU A 108 12.07 -3.40 -9.03
N GLN A 109 13.02 -3.47 -8.09
CA GLN A 109 14.29 -2.76 -8.21
C GLN A 109 15.13 -3.29 -9.37
N GLN A 110 15.08 -4.60 -9.66
CA GLN A 110 15.71 -5.18 -10.83
C GLN A 110 15.08 -4.64 -12.12
N VAL A 111 13.75 -4.68 -12.25
CA VAL A 111 13.04 -4.16 -13.43
C VAL A 111 13.37 -2.70 -13.67
N VAL A 112 13.29 -1.85 -12.64
CA VAL A 112 13.61 -0.41 -12.76
C VAL A 112 15.05 -0.19 -13.24
N LYS A 113 16.02 -0.98 -12.78
CA LYS A 113 17.42 -0.89 -13.23
C LYS A 113 17.58 -1.31 -14.69
N GLU A 114 16.92 -2.39 -15.11
CA GLU A 114 16.94 -2.88 -16.48
C GLU A 114 16.32 -1.87 -17.45
N GLU A 115 15.14 -1.34 -17.12
CA GLU A 115 14.45 -0.32 -17.93
C GLU A 115 15.25 1.00 -17.98
N ALA A 116 15.84 1.44 -16.86
CA ALA A 116 16.70 2.62 -16.85
C ALA A 116 17.95 2.46 -17.73
N ALA A 117 18.53 1.27 -17.79
CA ALA A 117 19.67 0.97 -18.65
C ALA A 117 19.29 0.90 -20.13
N ALA A 118 18.09 0.36 -20.45
CA ALA A 118 17.56 0.29 -21.81
C ALA A 118 17.12 1.67 -22.34
N HIS A 119 16.71 2.59 -21.46
CA HIS A 119 16.15 3.90 -21.80
C HIS A 119 16.95 5.08 -21.19
N PRO A 120 18.23 5.28 -21.55
CA PRO A 120 19.09 6.29 -20.93
C PRO A 120 18.60 7.74 -21.13
N SER A 121 17.80 8.01 -22.18
CA SER A 121 17.17 9.32 -22.39
C SER A 121 16.12 9.68 -21.32
N GLU A 122 15.69 8.71 -20.52
CA GLU A 122 14.65 8.85 -19.50
C GLU A 122 15.22 8.81 -18.08
N ALA A 123 16.53 9.03 -17.92
CA ALA A 123 17.21 8.95 -16.63
C ALA A 123 16.57 9.80 -15.52
N VAL A 124 15.95 10.94 -15.86
CA VAL A 124 15.23 11.77 -14.88
C VAL A 124 14.03 11.04 -14.29
N TYR A 125 13.26 10.34 -15.13
CA TYR A 125 12.08 9.59 -14.71
C TYR A 125 12.46 8.45 -13.77
N PHE A 126 13.41 7.60 -14.18
CA PHE A 126 13.86 6.47 -13.36
C PHE A 126 14.55 6.91 -12.07
N LYS A 127 15.21 8.07 -12.05
CA LYS A 127 15.80 8.63 -10.82
C LYS A 127 14.73 9.06 -9.80
N SER A 128 13.55 9.46 -10.27
CA SER A 128 12.43 9.87 -9.41
C SER A 128 11.41 8.76 -9.16
N PHE A 129 11.59 7.59 -9.78
CA PHE A 129 10.63 6.49 -9.71
C PHE A 129 10.57 5.91 -8.29
N ASP A 130 9.36 5.76 -7.76
CA ASP A 130 9.16 5.25 -6.42
C ASP A 130 9.07 3.71 -6.40
N VAL A 131 10.12 3.08 -5.88
CA VAL A 131 10.18 1.65 -5.54
C VAL A 131 9.68 1.49 -4.10
N SER A 132 8.43 1.10 -3.95
CA SER A 132 7.78 1.00 -2.63
C SER A 132 7.67 -0.46 -2.18
N ALA A 133 8.35 -0.78 -1.07
CA ALA A 133 8.37 -2.12 -0.49
C ALA A 133 7.11 -2.34 0.36
N HIS A 134 6.14 -3.07 -0.19
CA HIS A 134 4.85 -3.36 0.44
C HIS A 134 5.05 -4.17 1.72
N ARG A 135 4.59 -3.62 2.85
CA ARG A 135 4.80 -4.14 4.21
C ARG A 135 6.26 -4.49 4.50
N GLY A 136 7.17 -3.66 3.99
CA GLY A 136 8.63 -3.84 4.05
C GLY A 136 9.22 -4.79 3.00
N GLY A 137 8.43 -5.65 2.36
CA GLY A 137 8.94 -6.71 1.48
C GLY A 137 8.30 -8.05 1.81
N ARG A 138 6.96 -8.07 1.95
CA ARG A 138 6.20 -9.24 2.40
C ARG A 138 6.48 -10.51 1.59
N GLY A 139 6.82 -10.41 0.32
CA GLY A 139 7.16 -11.57 -0.51
C GLY A 139 8.47 -12.27 -0.10
N LEU A 140 9.31 -11.62 0.71
CA LEU A 140 10.66 -12.05 1.06
C LEU A 140 10.81 -12.32 2.57
N ARG A 141 10.14 -11.56 3.43
CA ARG A 141 10.11 -11.73 4.89
C ARG A 141 8.68 -11.59 5.44
N PRO A 142 8.37 -12.14 6.64
CA PRO A 142 7.10 -11.90 7.33
C PRO A 142 6.75 -10.41 7.37
N GLU A 143 5.58 -10.07 6.84
CA GLU A 143 5.11 -8.69 6.64
C GLU A 143 5.14 -7.83 7.90
N ASN A 144 5.31 -6.51 7.72
CA ASN A 144 5.12 -5.54 8.79
C ASN A 144 6.00 -5.81 10.03
N THR A 145 7.15 -6.46 9.83
CA THR A 145 8.14 -6.78 10.87
C THR A 145 9.47 -6.07 10.62
N LEU A 146 10.29 -5.89 11.66
CA LEU A 146 11.63 -5.30 11.50
C LEU A 146 12.48 -6.04 10.44
N PRO A 147 12.48 -7.39 10.38
CA PRO A 147 13.11 -8.14 9.29
C PRO A 147 12.59 -7.80 7.89
N SER A 148 11.28 -7.62 7.70
CA SER A 148 10.77 -7.15 6.39
C SER A 148 11.23 -5.75 6.05
N PHE A 149 11.22 -4.81 7.00
CA PHE A 149 11.73 -3.46 6.73
C PHE A 149 13.23 -3.43 6.46
N GLU A 150 14.01 -4.33 7.07
CA GLU A 150 15.42 -4.52 6.71
C GLU A 150 15.57 -4.98 5.25
N ASP A 151 14.73 -5.91 4.81
CA ASP A 151 14.76 -6.45 3.45
C ASP A 151 14.46 -5.35 2.40
N GLY A 152 13.43 -4.52 2.62
CA GLY A 152 13.17 -3.36 1.76
C GLY A 152 14.33 -2.35 1.72
N LEU A 153 15.00 -2.11 2.85
CA LEU A 153 16.19 -1.23 2.90
C LEU A 153 17.39 -1.85 2.18
N ASP A 154 17.60 -3.16 2.34
CA ASP A 154 18.64 -3.94 1.69
C ASP A 154 18.49 -3.94 0.17
N HIS A 155 17.25 -3.91 -0.32
CA HIS A 155 16.92 -3.77 -1.74
C HIS A 155 16.85 -2.31 -2.23
N LEU A 156 17.28 -1.35 -1.40
CA LEU A 156 17.34 0.08 -1.71
C LEU A 156 16.00 0.69 -2.13
N SER A 157 14.88 0.17 -1.59
CA SER A 157 13.56 0.76 -1.81
C SER A 157 13.55 2.23 -1.38
N THR A 158 12.90 3.07 -2.18
CA THR A 158 12.76 4.50 -1.91
C THR A 158 11.71 4.78 -0.84
N THR A 159 10.77 3.84 -0.65
CA THR A 159 9.69 3.91 0.31
C THR A 159 9.50 2.56 0.98
N LEU A 160 9.34 2.58 2.31
CA LEU A 160 8.81 1.45 3.07
C LEU A 160 7.31 1.70 3.24
N GLU A 161 6.52 0.87 2.60
CA GLU A 161 5.07 0.89 2.77
C GLU A 161 4.70 -0.06 3.91
N THR A 162 3.69 0.33 4.68
CA THR A 162 3.21 -0.44 5.84
C THR A 162 1.81 -0.03 6.23
N ASP A 163 1.18 -0.92 6.99
CA ASP A 163 -0.12 -0.70 7.59
C ASP A 163 -0.02 -0.21 9.03
N THR A 164 -1.04 0.48 9.52
CA THR A 164 -1.13 0.89 10.92
C THR A 164 -2.51 0.64 11.52
N GLY A 165 -2.55 0.45 12.84
CA GLY A 165 -3.71 0.43 13.72
C GLY A 165 -3.44 1.25 15.00
N VAL A 166 -4.41 1.32 15.91
CA VAL A 166 -4.26 2.05 17.18
C VAL A 166 -4.52 1.12 18.37
N THR A 167 -3.55 1.05 19.28
CA THR A 167 -3.62 0.23 20.50
C THR A 167 -4.46 0.87 21.61
N ALA A 168 -4.78 0.09 22.64
CA ALA A 168 -5.52 0.55 23.82
C ALA A 168 -4.82 1.71 24.56
N ASP A 169 -3.48 1.79 24.44
CA ASP A 169 -2.63 2.85 25.00
C ASP A 169 -2.26 3.94 23.98
N HIS A 170 -3.04 4.07 22.88
CA HIS A 170 -2.89 5.09 21.85
C HIS A 170 -1.51 5.11 21.17
N VAL A 171 -1.00 3.94 20.80
CA VAL A 171 0.18 3.79 19.95
C VAL A 171 -0.23 3.35 18.55
N SER A 172 0.40 3.95 17.53
CA SER A 172 0.22 3.55 16.13
C SER A 172 1.01 2.26 15.84
N LEU A 173 0.41 1.12 16.18
CA LEU A 173 0.95 -0.21 15.93
C LEU A 173 0.97 -0.47 14.43
N ILE A 174 2.05 -1.09 13.93
CA ILE A 174 2.15 -1.51 12.54
C ILE A 174 1.48 -2.88 12.40
N TRP A 175 0.35 -2.92 11.71
CA TRP A 175 -0.39 -4.15 11.44
C TRP A 175 -1.45 -3.94 10.35
N HIS A 176 -1.65 -4.96 9.51
CA HIS A 176 -2.62 -4.91 8.42
C HIS A 176 -4.06 -5.04 8.90
N ASP A 177 -4.39 -6.15 9.58
CA ASP A 177 -5.79 -6.41 9.94
C ASP A 177 -6.22 -5.58 11.18
N GLN A 178 -7.51 -5.59 11.50
CA GLN A 178 -7.99 -4.98 12.75
C GLN A 178 -7.54 -5.75 14.01
N PHE A 179 -6.98 -6.95 13.84
CA PHE A 179 -6.51 -7.84 14.90
C PHE A 179 -5.18 -8.48 14.52
N LEU A 180 -4.38 -8.87 15.51
CA LEU A 180 -3.14 -9.60 15.28
C LEU A 180 -3.44 -10.96 14.64
N ASN A 181 -3.07 -11.16 13.38
CA ASN A 181 -3.55 -12.30 12.60
C ASN A 181 -2.94 -13.62 13.09
N PRO A 182 -3.73 -14.65 13.44
CA PRO A 182 -3.21 -15.94 13.85
C PRO A 182 -2.50 -16.71 12.72
N GLU A 183 -2.67 -16.35 11.45
CA GLU A 183 -1.89 -16.92 10.35
C GLU A 183 -0.49 -16.31 10.25
N SER A 184 -0.30 -15.09 10.77
CA SER A 184 0.99 -14.40 10.80
C SER A 184 1.72 -14.53 12.15
N CYS A 185 0.95 -14.61 13.24
CA CYS A 185 1.47 -14.61 14.60
C CYS A 185 1.22 -15.91 15.37
N ARG A 186 2.09 -16.13 16.35
CA ARG A 186 1.96 -17.14 17.41
C ARG A 186 2.15 -16.47 18.77
N ARG A 187 1.66 -17.11 19.81
CA ARG A 187 1.92 -16.67 21.19
C ARG A 187 3.31 -17.10 21.63
N VAL A 188 3.92 -16.27 22.47
CA VAL A 188 5.25 -16.52 23.05
C VAL A 188 5.22 -17.73 24.00
N ASP A 189 4.12 -17.89 24.74
CA ASP A 189 3.88 -19.00 25.67
C ASP A 189 3.59 -20.34 24.99
N GLY A 190 3.46 -20.36 23.65
CA GLY A 190 3.11 -21.54 22.86
C GLY A 190 1.64 -21.96 22.94
N ALA A 191 0.79 -21.20 23.63
CA ALA A 191 -0.65 -21.47 23.67
C ALA A 191 -1.28 -21.32 22.27
N PRO A 192 -2.31 -22.13 21.93
CA PRO A 192 -2.99 -22.02 20.64
C PRO A 192 -3.53 -20.61 20.38
N TYR A 193 -3.28 -20.10 19.17
CA TYR A 193 -3.79 -18.83 18.69
C TYR A 193 -4.51 -19.02 17.38
N THR A 194 -5.80 -18.71 17.35
CA THR A 194 -6.76 -18.96 16.28
C THR A 194 -7.64 -17.73 16.06
N LEU A 195 -8.49 -17.77 15.02
CA LEU A 195 -9.44 -16.68 14.80
C LEU A 195 -10.46 -16.55 15.93
N GLU A 196 -10.78 -17.64 16.63
CA GLU A 196 -11.76 -17.63 17.72
C GLU A 196 -11.28 -16.82 18.92
N ASN A 197 -9.97 -16.88 19.23
CA ASN A 197 -9.35 -16.16 20.34
C ASN A 197 -8.44 -15.00 19.88
N ARG A 198 -8.69 -14.46 18.68
CA ARG A 198 -7.95 -13.34 18.10
C ARG A 198 -8.02 -12.09 19.00
N VAL A 199 -6.95 -11.31 19.00
CA VAL A 199 -6.83 -10.07 19.78
C VAL A 199 -6.84 -8.87 18.84
N TYR A 200 -7.84 -7.99 19.00
CA TYR A 200 -7.94 -6.75 18.24
C TYR A 200 -6.88 -5.75 18.66
N THR A 201 -6.36 -4.99 17.70
CA THR A 201 -5.33 -3.98 17.94
C THR A 201 -5.79 -2.97 18.98
N ARG A 202 -7.05 -2.53 18.92
CA ARG A 202 -7.64 -1.58 19.89
C ARG A 202 -7.75 -2.11 21.32
N ASP A 203 -7.74 -3.43 21.51
CA ASP A 203 -8.01 -4.08 22.79
C ASP A 203 -6.74 -4.53 23.52
N ILE A 204 -5.55 -4.20 23.00
CA ILE A 204 -4.26 -4.57 23.58
C ILE A 204 -3.33 -3.35 23.64
N SER A 205 -2.53 -3.23 24.70
CA SER A 205 -1.45 -2.23 24.75
C SER A 205 -0.26 -2.64 23.88
N LEU A 206 0.60 -1.69 23.48
CA LEU A 206 1.82 -2.04 22.74
C LEU A 206 2.71 -3.01 23.54
N ALA A 207 2.88 -2.76 24.84
CA ALA A 207 3.75 -3.58 25.69
C ALA A 207 3.25 -5.03 25.80
N GLU A 208 1.93 -5.22 25.93
CA GLU A 208 1.32 -6.55 25.91
C GLU A 208 1.46 -7.21 24.54
N ALA A 209 1.25 -6.47 23.44
CA ALA A 209 1.41 -7.02 22.09
C ALA A 209 2.84 -7.55 21.87
N GLN A 210 3.86 -6.77 22.26
CA GLN A 210 5.27 -7.13 22.11
C GLN A 210 5.73 -8.27 23.01
N SER A 211 5.10 -8.45 24.17
CA SER A 211 5.42 -9.54 25.09
C SER A 211 4.61 -10.81 24.84
N THR A 212 3.48 -10.70 24.13
CA THR A 212 2.55 -11.81 23.90
C THR A 212 2.77 -12.50 22.56
N PHE A 213 3.14 -11.75 21.51
CA PHE A 213 3.13 -12.25 20.14
C PHE A 213 4.50 -12.21 19.47
N ILE A 214 4.75 -13.23 18.64
CA ILE A 214 5.83 -13.28 17.66
C ILE A 214 5.18 -13.55 16.30
N CYS A 215 5.40 -12.67 15.34
CA CYS A 215 4.78 -12.67 14.02
C CYS A 215 5.77 -13.12 12.94
N ASP A 216 6.23 -14.37 13.07
CA ASP A 216 7.27 -14.99 12.25
C ASP A 216 6.74 -16.08 11.30
N LYS A 217 5.43 -16.26 11.17
CA LYS A 217 4.87 -17.30 10.30
C LYS A 217 5.06 -16.95 8.83
N LEU A 218 5.33 -17.99 8.04
CA LEU A 218 5.47 -17.87 6.59
C LEU A 218 4.09 -17.92 5.92
N HIS A 219 3.88 -17.05 4.94
CA HIS A 219 2.64 -16.94 4.22
C HIS A 219 2.63 -17.91 3.02
N PRO A 220 1.59 -18.76 2.87
CA PRO A 220 1.53 -19.77 1.79
C PRO A 220 1.59 -19.23 0.36
N GLN A 221 1.25 -17.95 0.14
CA GLN A 221 1.29 -17.32 -1.18
C GLN A 221 2.72 -16.97 -1.61
N PHE A 222 3.68 -16.95 -0.68
CA PHE A 222 5.08 -16.59 -0.92
C PHE A 222 5.99 -17.77 -0.56
N PRO A 223 6.14 -18.76 -1.45
CA PRO A 223 6.97 -19.95 -1.18
C PRO A 223 8.45 -19.61 -0.93
N ASP A 224 8.91 -18.46 -1.43
CA ASP A 224 10.29 -17.99 -1.26
C ASP A 224 10.51 -17.21 0.04
N GLN A 225 9.44 -16.85 0.76
CA GLN A 225 9.53 -16.07 1.99
C GLN A 225 10.34 -16.83 3.05
N LYS A 226 11.22 -16.11 3.76
CA LYS A 226 12.07 -16.65 4.82
C LYS A 226 11.85 -15.90 6.12
N ASN A 227 12.01 -16.58 7.25
CA ASN A 227 11.92 -16.01 8.59
C ASN A 227 13.19 -16.26 9.42
N ASP A 228 14.28 -16.73 8.79
CA ASP A 228 15.57 -16.94 9.47
C ASP A 228 16.16 -15.58 9.93
N PRO A 229 16.34 -15.35 11.24
CA PRO A 229 16.93 -14.11 11.75
C PRO A 229 18.35 -13.83 11.24
N ALA A 230 19.10 -14.84 10.79
CA ALA A 230 20.43 -14.65 10.22
C ALA A 230 20.41 -13.84 8.91
N LEU A 231 19.26 -13.78 8.23
CA LEU A 231 19.04 -12.98 7.04
C LEU A 231 18.65 -11.52 7.34
N SER A 232 18.53 -11.16 8.61
CA SER A 232 18.16 -9.81 9.08
C SER A 232 19.02 -9.38 10.28
N PRO A 233 20.36 -9.31 10.12
CA PRO A 233 21.28 -9.02 11.20
C PRO A 233 21.08 -7.64 11.84
N VAL A 234 20.57 -6.65 11.10
CA VAL A 234 20.31 -5.31 11.65
C VAL A 234 19.09 -5.32 12.56
N ALA A 235 18.01 -5.99 12.17
CA ALA A 235 16.80 -6.17 12.95
C ALA A 235 17.10 -6.95 14.23
N VAL A 236 17.94 -7.99 14.16
CA VAL A 236 18.42 -8.72 15.34
C VAL A 236 19.22 -7.81 16.27
N ALA A 237 20.14 -7.01 15.73
CA ALA A 237 20.95 -6.10 16.53
C ALA A 237 20.08 -4.99 17.18
N PHE A 238 19.11 -4.45 16.45
CA PHE A 238 18.17 -3.45 16.94
C PHE A 238 17.24 -4.01 18.02
N ALA A 239 16.66 -5.20 17.79
CA ALA A 239 15.82 -5.89 18.76
C ALA A 239 16.57 -6.12 20.08
N LYS A 240 17.85 -6.50 20.01
CA LYS A 240 18.71 -6.60 21.20
C LYS A 240 18.91 -5.26 21.90
N GLN A 241 19.13 -4.18 21.14
CA GLN A 241 19.30 -2.83 21.70
C GLN A 241 18.03 -2.32 22.40
N GLU A 242 16.86 -2.62 21.84
CA GLU A 242 15.55 -2.21 22.38
C GLU A 242 14.97 -3.25 23.36
N HIS A 243 15.74 -4.27 23.74
CA HIS A 243 15.35 -5.34 24.66
C HIS A 243 14.07 -6.08 24.25
N LEU A 244 13.84 -6.24 22.95
CA LEU A 244 12.72 -7.01 22.41
C LEU A 244 13.00 -8.52 22.53
N ILE A 245 11.96 -9.30 22.81
CA ILE A 245 12.07 -10.77 22.92
C ILE A 245 12.35 -11.46 21.57
N SER A 246 12.08 -10.78 20.46
CA SER A 246 12.27 -11.25 19.09
C SER A 246 12.29 -10.06 18.13
N PRO A 247 13.01 -10.09 16.99
CA PRO A 247 12.85 -9.08 15.94
C PRO A 247 11.48 -9.12 15.24
N TYR A 248 10.70 -10.19 15.44
CA TYR A 248 9.37 -10.40 14.88
C TYR A 248 8.23 -10.05 15.85
N VAL A 249 8.50 -9.34 16.95
CA VAL A 249 7.39 -8.81 17.78
C VAL A 249 6.58 -7.78 16.97
N PRO A 250 5.29 -7.58 17.27
CA PRO A 250 4.54 -6.44 16.74
C PRO A 250 5.33 -5.13 16.93
N THR A 251 5.53 -4.38 15.86
CA THR A 251 6.27 -3.11 15.88
C THR A 251 5.30 -1.94 15.70
N HIS A 252 5.81 -0.71 15.68
CA HIS A 252 4.99 0.51 15.61
C HIS A 252 5.72 1.61 14.85
N ALA A 253 4.99 2.62 14.37
CA ALA A 253 5.54 3.67 13.51
C ALA A 253 6.82 4.33 14.07
N GLU A 254 6.82 4.73 15.35
CA GLU A 254 7.99 5.38 15.94
C GLU A 254 9.19 4.42 16.08
N GLN A 255 8.95 3.13 16.31
CA GLN A 255 10.03 2.12 16.34
C GLN A 255 10.62 1.90 14.95
N LEU A 256 9.80 1.91 13.89
CA LEU A 256 10.28 1.88 12.51
C LEU A 256 11.16 3.10 12.18
N PHE A 257 10.77 4.31 12.61
CA PHE A 257 11.62 5.50 12.42
C PHE A 257 12.97 5.37 13.13
N ARG A 258 13.00 4.84 14.36
CA ARG A 258 14.26 4.57 15.07
C ARG A 258 15.08 3.47 14.39
N PHE A 259 14.42 2.43 13.89
CA PHE A 259 15.05 1.31 13.20
C PHE A 259 15.79 1.77 11.95
N THR A 260 15.17 2.59 11.09
CA THR A 260 15.85 3.09 9.87
C THR A 260 17.08 3.94 10.18
N ARG A 261 17.04 4.76 11.24
CA ARG A 261 18.22 5.49 11.72
C ARG A 261 19.30 4.56 12.25
N PHE A 262 18.92 3.53 13.00
CA PHE A 262 19.84 2.52 13.49
C PHE A 262 20.51 1.77 12.32
N TYR A 263 19.73 1.38 11.31
CA TYR A 263 20.20 0.74 10.09
C TYR A 263 21.25 1.60 9.36
N ALA A 264 21.00 2.91 9.20
CA ALA A 264 21.99 3.81 8.61
C ALA A 264 23.31 3.83 9.41
N GLY A 265 23.23 3.89 10.74
CA GLY A 265 24.39 3.82 11.63
C GLY A 265 25.14 2.48 11.57
N TYR A 266 24.39 1.38 11.44
CA TYR A 266 24.92 0.02 11.34
C TYR A 266 25.87 -0.13 10.15
N TYR A 267 25.48 0.39 8.99
CA TYR A 267 26.30 0.35 7.77
C TYR A 267 27.30 1.50 7.66
N ARG A 268 27.10 2.64 8.33
CA ARG A 268 28.08 3.74 8.27
C ARG A 268 29.31 3.49 9.15
N THR A 269 29.07 3.10 10.40
CA THR A 269 30.12 2.99 11.42
C THR A 269 30.08 1.70 12.22
N GLY A 270 28.97 0.97 12.16
CA GLY A 270 28.72 -0.24 12.93
C GLY A 270 29.29 -1.52 12.32
N ALA A 271 28.68 -2.66 12.68
CA ALA A 271 29.14 -3.98 12.28
C ALA A 271 29.02 -4.23 10.77
N GLY A 272 28.10 -3.54 10.08
CA GLY A 272 27.88 -3.67 8.63
C GLY A 272 28.81 -2.82 7.78
N LYS A 273 29.72 -2.02 8.35
CA LYS A 273 30.51 -1.03 7.59
C LYS A 273 31.40 -1.58 6.48
N SER A 274 31.78 -2.85 6.55
CA SER A 274 32.58 -3.53 5.53
C SER A 274 31.74 -4.26 4.48
N HIS A 275 30.41 -4.18 4.57
CA HIS A 275 29.53 -4.76 3.56
C HIS A 275 29.75 -4.04 2.20
N PRO A 276 29.80 -4.74 1.06
CA PRO A 276 30.05 -4.11 -0.25
C PRO A 276 29.07 -2.98 -0.58
N GLU A 277 27.82 -3.10 -0.12
CA GLU A 277 26.77 -2.10 -0.35
C GLU A 277 26.58 -1.12 0.83
N ALA A 278 27.45 -1.13 1.85
CA ALA A 278 27.25 -0.38 3.08
C ALA A 278 26.96 1.12 2.86
N ALA A 279 27.72 1.75 1.95
CA ALA A 279 27.54 3.17 1.64
C ALA A 279 26.17 3.46 0.98
N ALA A 280 25.74 2.61 0.05
CA ALA A 280 24.46 2.75 -0.64
C ALA A 280 23.28 2.52 0.32
N ARG A 281 23.35 1.44 1.12
CA ARG A 281 22.36 1.09 2.15
C ARG A 281 22.20 2.21 3.18
N ALA A 282 23.30 2.73 3.71
CA ALA A 282 23.26 3.84 4.66
C ALA A 282 22.67 5.12 4.05
N ALA A 283 23.09 5.48 2.82
CA ALA A 283 22.59 6.67 2.14
C ALA A 283 21.10 6.57 1.78
N ASN A 284 20.62 5.38 1.43
CA ASN A 284 19.20 5.13 1.18
C ASN A 284 18.38 5.25 2.47
N ALA A 285 18.80 4.60 3.55
CA ALA A 285 18.09 4.60 4.82
C ALA A 285 17.90 6.00 5.45
N GLU A 286 18.79 6.96 5.14
CA GLU A 286 18.64 8.36 5.56
C GLU A 286 17.55 9.14 4.82
N LYS A 287 17.17 8.66 3.63
CA LYS A 287 16.25 9.34 2.72
C LYS A 287 14.97 8.57 2.47
N VAL A 288 14.94 7.27 2.81
CA VAL A 288 13.77 6.41 2.61
C VAL A 288 12.52 7.05 3.20
N ARG A 289 11.41 6.98 2.46
CA ARG A 289 10.11 7.46 2.90
C ARG A 289 9.29 6.35 3.56
N PHE A 290 8.19 6.73 4.20
CA PHE A 290 7.28 5.84 4.88
C PHE A 290 5.85 6.12 4.41
N ASN A 291 5.26 5.18 3.69
CA ASN A 291 3.85 5.27 3.31
C ASN A 291 3.03 4.43 4.30
N LEU A 292 2.25 5.11 5.15
CA LEU A 292 1.61 4.55 6.33
C LEU A 292 0.09 4.47 6.10
N GLU A 293 -0.46 3.26 5.95
CA GLU A 293 -1.89 3.07 5.75
C GLU A 293 -2.68 3.17 7.06
N THR A 294 -3.76 3.95 7.09
CA THR A 294 -4.75 3.86 8.18
C THR A 294 -5.73 2.73 7.92
N LYS A 295 -5.55 1.57 8.59
CA LYS A 295 -6.45 0.42 8.45
C LYS A 295 -7.72 0.61 9.29
N ILE A 296 -8.64 1.41 8.76
CA ILE A 296 -9.96 1.71 9.31
C ILE A 296 -11.03 1.53 8.22
N LEU A 297 -12.22 1.07 8.63
CA LEU A 297 -13.35 0.86 7.72
C LEU A 297 -14.56 1.72 8.12
N PRO A 298 -15.29 2.30 7.15
CA PRO A 298 -16.49 3.11 7.38
C PRO A 298 -17.72 2.24 7.60
N LEU A 299 -17.68 1.34 8.59
CA LEU A 299 -18.78 0.42 8.87
C LEU A 299 -19.64 0.94 10.04
N PRO A 300 -20.98 0.82 9.98
CA PRO A 300 -21.87 1.18 11.07
C PRO A 300 -21.85 0.15 12.23
N ASN A 301 -22.32 0.61 13.41
CA ASN A 301 -22.63 -0.12 14.66
C ASN A 301 -21.49 -0.27 15.69
N ASP A 302 -21.34 0.77 16.52
CA ASP A 302 -20.61 0.80 17.79
C ASP A 302 -21.62 0.81 18.96
N PRO A 303 -21.61 -0.16 19.90
CA PRO A 303 -20.64 -1.24 20.04
C PRO A 303 -20.88 -2.38 19.03
N ALA A 304 -19.78 -3.07 18.72
CA ALA A 304 -19.76 -4.29 17.94
C ALA A 304 -20.77 -5.30 18.51
N GLY A 305 -21.65 -5.83 17.65
CA GLY A 305 -22.37 -7.07 17.93
C GLY A 305 -21.40 -8.26 18.07
N PRO A 306 -21.87 -9.45 18.48
CA PRO A 306 -21.01 -10.63 18.59
C PRO A 306 -20.24 -10.86 17.28
N ASN A 307 -18.93 -11.09 17.42
CA ASN A 307 -17.96 -11.29 16.33
C ASN A 307 -18.61 -11.99 15.13
N PRO A 308 -18.75 -11.33 13.96
CA PRO A 308 -19.24 -12.03 12.78
C PRO A 308 -18.30 -13.21 12.50
N PRO A 309 -18.84 -14.36 12.06
CA PRO A 309 -18.02 -15.51 11.70
C PRO A 309 -17.11 -15.11 10.54
N LEU A 310 -15.83 -14.92 10.82
CA LEU A 310 -14.80 -14.79 9.79
C LEU A 310 -14.61 -16.16 9.15
N VAL A 311 -14.87 -16.26 7.85
CA VAL A 311 -14.76 -17.52 7.09
C VAL A 311 -13.32 -17.78 6.64
N ASN A 312 -12.47 -16.75 6.64
CA ASN A 312 -11.03 -16.84 6.41
C ASN A 312 -10.28 -15.75 7.23
N ALA A 313 -8.99 -15.94 7.50
CA ALA A 313 -8.21 -15.02 8.33
C ALA A 313 -7.84 -13.70 7.64
N HIS A 314 -8.05 -13.60 6.33
CA HIS A 314 -7.72 -12.43 5.51
C HIS A 314 -8.93 -11.56 5.17
N ALA A 315 -10.13 -11.96 5.58
CA ALA A 315 -11.33 -11.16 5.38
C ALA A 315 -11.38 -10.09 6.47
N GLU A 316 -11.38 -8.84 6.02
CA GLU A 316 -11.68 -7.72 6.88
C GLU A 316 -13.05 -7.93 7.54
N PRO A 317 -13.15 -7.80 8.87
CA PRO A 317 -14.42 -7.92 9.58
C PRO A 317 -15.51 -7.03 8.98
N THR A 318 -16.73 -7.55 8.88
CA THR A 318 -17.92 -6.77 8.46
C THR A 318 -18.42 -5.81 9.55
N THR A 319 -17.75 -5.78 10.70
CA THR A 319 -18.01 -4.89 11.84
C THR A 319 -16.72 -4.16 12.19
N ASN A 320 -16.76 -2.83 12.25
CA ASN A 320 -15.58 -2.05 12.62
C ASN A 320 -15.21 -2.29 14.10
N HIS A 321 -13.96 -2.66 14.36
CA HIS A 321 -13.36 -2.78 15.68
C HIS A 321 -12.08 -1.94 15.81
N THR A 322 -12.00 -0.81 15.12
CA THR A 322 -10.96 0.20 15.29
C THR A 322 -11.42 1.35 16.20
N VAL A 323 -10.51 2.30 16.47
CA VAL A 323 -10.89 3.62 16.98
C VAL A 323 -11.57 4.45 15.88
N ASP A 324 -12.18 5.58 16.23
CA ASP A 324 -12.75 6.53 15.27
C ASP A 324 -11.65 7.23 14.43
N PRO A 325 -12.00 7.78 13.24
CA PRO A 325 -11.03 8.43 12.37
C PRO A 325 -10.20 9.56 13.02
N GLN A 326 -10.78 10.35 13.92
CA GLN A 326 -10.07 11.47 14.56
C GLN A 326 -9.02 10.95 15.54
N THR A 327 -9.38 9.97 16.37
CA THR A 327 -8.43 9.29 17.26
C THR A 327 -7.31 8.62 16.45
N PHE A 328 -7.65 7.99 15.32
CA PHE A 328 -6.69 7.33 14.45
C PHE A 328 -5.65 8.32 13.91
N VAL A 329 -6.12 9.40 13.27
CA VAL A 329 -5.27 10.42 12.65
C VAL A 329 -4.41 11.13 13.70
N ASN A 330 -4.98 11.47 14.87
CA ASN A 330 -4.22 12.07 15.97
C ASN A 330 -3.09 11.16 16.46
N THR A 331 -3.34 9.85 16.54
CA THR A 331 -2.36 8.87 16.98
C THR A 331 -1.21 8.76 15.99
N LEU A 332 -1.52 8.49 14.71
CA LEU A 332 -0.53 8.29 13.66
C LEU A 332 0.22 9.59 13.32
N CYS A 333 -0.51 10.66 12.97
CA CYS A 333 0.12 11.92 12.57
C CYS A 333 0.80 12.62 13.76
N GLY A 334 0.27 12.46 14.97
CA GLY A 334 0.96 12.87 16.18
C GLY A 334 2.32 12.18 16.34
N ALA A 335 2.41 10.86 16.07
CA ALA A 335 3.68 10.13 16.10
C ALA A 335 4.66 10.62 15.02
N ILE A 336 4.18 10.92 13.82
CA ILE A 336 4.98 11.50 12.73
C ILE A 336 5.57 12.86 13.16
N VAL A 337 4.72 13.79 13.62
CA VAL A 337 5.12 15.16 13.98
C VAL A 337 6.08 15.17 15.18
N ARG A 338 5.79 14.41 16.23
CA ARG A 338 6.66 14.33 17.42
C ARG A 338 8.05 13.77 17.10
N ASN A 339 8.19 13.00 16.03
CA ASN A 339 9.46 12.44 15.57
C ASN A 339 10.09 13.25 14.42
N HIS A 340 9.51 14.39 14.02
CA HIS A 340 9.98 15.24 12.92
C HIS A 340 10.06 14.51 11.56
N MET A 341 9.08 13.64 11.30
CA MET A 341 9.05 12.79 10.12
C MET A 341 8.16 13.32 8.98
N GLU A 342 7.60 14.52 9.07
CA GLU A 342 6.66 15.07 8.07
C GLU A 342 7.28 15.18 6.67
N ALA A 343 8.61 15.30 6.57
CA ALA A 343 9.34 15.33 5.29
C ALA A 343 9.61 13.94 4.70
N ARG A 344 9.34 12.87 5.44
CA ARG A 344 9.63 11.48 5.08
C ARG A 344 8.43 10.55 5.17
N ALA A 345 7.38 10.93 5.90
CA ALA A 345 6.17 10.13 6.06
C ALA A 345 5.03 10.69 5.21
N GLU A 346 4.22 9.78 4.68
CA GLU A 346 2.99 10.02 3.94
C GLU A 346 1.92 9.05 4.44
N VAL A 347 0.65 9.43 4.27
CA VAL A 347 -0.48 8.65 4.78
C VAL A 347 -1.36 8.21 3.62
N GLN A 348 -1.70 6.92 3.60
CA GLN A 348 -2.63 6.35 2.65
C GLN A 348 -3.85 5.73 3.34
N SER A 349 -4.96 5.60 2.62
CA SER A 349 -6.18 5.00 3.18
C SER A 349 -7.18 4.67 2.08
N PHE A 350 -7.95 3.59 2.29
CA PHE A 350 -9.21 3.37 1.58
C PHE A 350 -10.36 4.20 2.16
N ASP A 351 -10.35 4.46 3.48
CA ASP A 351 -11.33 5.32 4.12
C ASP A 351 -10.86 6.78 4.05
N PHE A 352 -11.35 7.52 3.06
CA PHE A 352 -10.85 8.87 2.81
C PHE A 352 -11.22 9.87 3.91
N ARG A 353 -12.04 9.50 4.90
CA ARG A 353 -12.27 10.36 6.07
C ARG A 353 -10.96 10.63 6.82
N THR A 354 -10.05 9.65 6.91
CA THR A 354 -8.74 9.89 7.53
C THR A 354 -7.88 10.82 6.70
N LEU A 355 -7.89 10.69 5.36
CA LEU A 355 -7.13 11.57 4.47
C LEU A 355 -7.59 13.02 4.53
N ILE A 356 -8.91 13.26 4.58
CA ILE A 356 -9.48 14.59 4.79
C ILE A 356 -8.98 15.21 6.10
N LEU A 357 -9.02 14.45 7.20
CA LEU A 357 -8.52 14.92 8.50
C LEU A 357 -7.00 15.19 8.49
N VAL A 358 -6.22 14.36 7.78
CA VAL A 358 -4.77 14.60 7.59
C VAL A 358 -4.54 15.91 6.84
N GLU A 359 -5.26 16.16 5.76
CA GLU A 359 -5.16 17.40 4.97
C GLU A 359 -5.55 18.64 5.79
N GLU A 360 -6.60 18.54 6.61
CA GLU A 360 -7.08 19.64 7.46
C GLU A 360 -6.13 19.96 8.62
N GLN A 361 -5.57 18.94 9.27
CA GLN A 361 -4.89 19.08 10.57
C GLN A 361 -3.37 18.96 10.47
N PHE A 362 -2.87 18.24 9.47
CA PHE A 362 -1.46 17.94 9.25
C PHE A 362 -1.05 18.21 7.79
N PRO A 363 -1.28 19.43 7.24
CA PRO A 363 -1.18 19.72 5.81
C PRO A 363 0.21 19.48 5.19
N LYS A 364 1.26 19.32 6.02
CA LYS A 364 2.61 19.00 5.57
C LYS A 364 2.81 17.52 5.25
N ILE A 365 1.91 16.63 5.69
CA ILE A 365 2.00 15.19 5.43
C ILE A 365 1.25 14.89 4.12
N PRO A 366 1.90 14.33 3.07
CA PRO A 366 1.22 13.96 1.84
C PRO A 366 0.16 12.87 2.04
N THR A 367 -0.91 12.91 1.24
CA THR A 367 -2.00 11.93 1.24
C THR A 367 -2.05 11.11 -0.05
N TYR A 368 -2.32 9.80 0.09
CA TYR A 368 -2.43 8.83 -1.01
C TYR A 368 -3.81 8.17 -0.96
N TYR A 369 -4.60 8.38 -2.01
CA TYR A 369 -5.96 7.90 -2.11
C TYR A 369 -5.96 6.48 -2.69
N LEU A 370 -6.13 5.48 -1.83
CA LEU A 370 -6.18 4.07 -2.27
C LEU A 370 -7.52 3.78 -2.96
N THR A 371 -7.46 3.16 -4.15
CA THR A 371 -8.68 2.84 -4.91
C THR A 371 -8.62 1.47 -5.58
N GLU A 372 -9.70 0.70 -5.51
CA GLU A 372 -9.76 -0.65 -6.14
C GLU A 372 -10.53 -0.69 -7.46
N SER A 373 -11.57 0.14 -7.60
CA SER A 373 -12.43 0.14 -8.78
C SER A 373 -13.28 1.42 -8.85
N PRO A 374 -13.84 1.77 -10.02
CA PRO A 374 -14.78 2.87 -10.12
C PRO A 374 -15.99 2.74 -9.19
N LYS A 375 -16.44 1.51 -8.90
CA LYS A 375 -17.56 1.24 -8.00
C LYS A 375 -17.28 1.71 -6.58
N MET A 376 -16.03 1.69 -6.13
CA MET A 376 -15.65 2.16 -4.81
C MET A 376 -15.98 3.65 -4.61
N LEU A 377 -15.92 4.45 -5.68
CA LEU A 377 -16.06 5.91 -5.62
C LEU A 377 -17.45 6.38 -5.16
N SER A 378 -18.45 5.50 -5.20
CA SER A 378 -19.82 5.75 -4.75
C SER A 378 -20.15 5.11 -3.39
N THR A 379 -19.16 4.58 -2.66
CA THR A 379 -19.37 3.87 -1.38
C THR A 379 -19.09 4.76 -0.17
N GLU A 380 -19.32 4.24 1.04
CA GLU A 380 -19.06 4.94 2.30
C GLU A 380 -17.57 5.18 2.60
N PHE A 381 -16.67 4.52 1.86
CA PHE A 381 -15.23 4.80 1.87
C PHE A 381 -14.88 6.20 1.38
N VAL A 382 -15.76 6.80 0.58
CA VAL A 382 -15.59 8.14 0.04
C VAL A 382 -16.53 9.10 0.79
N PRO A 383 -16.04 10.16 1.45
CA PRO A 383 -16.87 11.21 2.03
C PRO A 383 -17.82 11.81 1.00
N ALA A 384 -19.03 12.18 1.41
CA ALA A 384 -20.06 12.71 0.50
C ALA A 384 -19.58 13.90 -0.36
N ALA A 385 -18.66 14.72 0.16
CA ALA A 385 -18.08 15.85 -0.58
C ALA A 385 -17.17 15.45 -1.75
N LEU A 386 -16.70 14.20 -1.79
CA LEU A 386 -15.80 13.65 -2.81
C LEU A 386 -16.49 12.64 -3.75
N ARG A 387 -17.69 12.15 -3.38
CA ARG A 387 -18.46 11.19 -4.21
C ARG A 387 -18.80 11.83 -5.55
N GLN A 388 -18.57 11.07 -6.63
CA GLN A 388 -18.88 11.46 -8.02
C GLN A 388 -20.25 10.94 -8.45
#